data_AF-A0A2B0YAQ2-F1
#
_entry.id   AF-A0A2B0YAQ2-F1
#
_cell.length_a   1.000
_cell.length_b   1.000
_cell.length_c   1.000
_cell.angle_alpha   90.00
_cell.angle_beta   90.00
_cell.angle_gamma   90.00
#
_symmetry.space_group_name_H-M   'P 1'
#
loop_
_entity.id
_entity.type
_entity.pdbx_description
1 polymer ?
#
loop_
_entity_poly.entity_id
_entity_poly.type
_entity_poly.pdbx_seq_one_letter_code
_entity_poly.pdbx_strand_id
1 'polypeptide(L)' 'MRIKGNYVSKREVLFCSSSITIGEALEHLNKTGYRCVPVLDEKKEKYLGNIYKVDILEYKGSLEESVLQ' A
#
# COMPACT_ATOMS: atom_id res chain seq x y z
N MET A 1 22.40 -9.55 12.54
CA MET A 1 21.67 -8.26 12.37
C MET A 1 20.62 -8.15 13.47
N ARG A 2 20.70 -7.14 14.36
CA ARG A 2 19.69 -6.94 15.42
C ARG A 2 18.50 -6.18 14.85
N ILE A 3 17.45 -6.91 14.48
CA ILE A 3 16.23 -6.37 13.85
C ILE A 3 15.45 -5.45 14.82
N LYS A 4 15.63 -5.65 16.13
CA LYS A 4 14.95 -4.92 17.23
C LYS A 4 15.16 -3.40 17.25
N GLY A 5 16.07 -2.82 16.46
CA GLY A 5 16.29 -1.36 16.43
C GLY A 5 15.98 -0.69 15.10
N ASN A 6 15.66 -1.46 14.06
CA ASN A 6 15.55 -0.94 12.70
C ASN A 6 14.19 -1.30 12.09
N TYR A 7 13.12 -0.89 12.78
CA TYR A 7 11.74 -1.00 12.33
C TYR A 7 11.06 0.37 12.41
N VAL A 8 10.10 0.60 11.52
CA VAL A 8 9.28 1.82 11.54
C VAL A 8 8.14 1.61 12.54
N SER A 9 7.87 2.61 13.37
CA SER A 9 6.76 2.55 14.34
C SER A 9 5.43 2.41 13.61
N LYS A 10 4.50 1.61 14.14
CA LYS A 10 3.18 1.35 13.50
C LYS A 10 2.39 2.64 13.16
N ARG A 11 2.61 3.73 13.89
CA ARG A 11 1.96 5.04 13.66
C ARG A 11 2.58 5.84 12.51
N GLU A 12 3.84 5.56 12.18
CA GLU A 12 4.61 6.24 11.14
C GLU A 12 4.56 5.48 9.80
N VAL A 13 4.07 4.23 9.81
CA VAL A 13 3.86 3.44 8.60
C VAL A 13 2.68 4.02 7.83
N LEU A 14 2.96 4.48 6.61
CA LEU A 14 1.94 4.86 5.65
C LEU A 14 1.20 3.62 5.15
N PHE A 15 -0.12 3.72 5.04
CA PHE A 15 -0.97 2.63 4.61
C PHE A 15 -2.08 3.16 3.72
N CYS A 16 -2.61 2.26 2.89
CA CYS A 16 -3.74 2.50 2.02
C CYS A 16 -4.97 1.76 2.56
N SER A 17 -6.16 2.28 2.33
CA SER A 17 -7.41 1.56 2.64
C SER A 17 -7.78 0.62 1.50
N SER A 18 -8.48 -0.47 1.79
CA SER A 18 -9.02 -1.41 0.79
C SER A 18 -9.92 -0.77 -0.26
N SER A 19 -10.58 0.32 0.10
CA SER A 19 -11.59 0.99 -0.73
C SER A 19 -10.98 1.97 -1.75
N ILE A 20 -9.65 2.18 -1.75
CA ILE A 20 -9.00 3.06 -2.72
C ILE A 20 -8.78 2.36 -4.05
N THR A 21 -8.71 3.13 -5.13
CA THR A 21 -8.40 2.61 -6.46
C THR A 21 -6.90 2.35 -6.64
N ILE A 22 -6.54 1.50 -7.60
CA ILE A 22 -5.15 1.25 -7.97
C ILE A 22 -4.44 2.55 -8.41
N GLY A 23 -5.14 3.44 -9.12
CA GLY A 23 -4.61 4.75 -9.52
C GLY A 23 -4.28 5.66 -8.35
N GLU A 24 -5.17 5.75 -7.36
CA GLU A 24 -4.91 6.52 -6.13
C GLU A 24 -3.77 5.91 -5.30
N ALA A 25 -3.70 4.58 -5.23
CA ALA A 25 -2.60 3.89 -4.58
C ALA A 25 -1.25 4.19 -5.26
N LEU A 26 -1.22 4.25 -6.59
CA LEU A 26 -0.03 4.63 -7.36
C LEU A 26 0.38 6.08 -7.11
N GLU A 27 -0.56 7.01 -7.07
CA GLU A 27 -0.28 8.40 -6.75
C GLU A 27 0.27 8.54 -5.33
N HIS A 28 -0.32 7.80 -4.36
CA HIS A 28 0.15 7.76 -3.00
C HIS A 28 1.59 7.22 -2.89
N LEU A 29 1.91 6.14 -3.61
CA LEU A 29 3.27 5.60 -3.67
C LEU A 29 4.26 6.60 -4.27
N ASN A 30 3.88 7.31 -5.33
CA ASN A 30 4.73 8.34 -5.94
C ASN A 30 4.96 9.54 -5.01
N LYS A 31 3.92 10.01 -4.33
CA LYS A 31 3.99 11.16 -3.42
C LYS A 31 4.84 10.87 -2.19
N THR A 32 4.75 9.64 -1.68
CA THR A 32 5.42 9.23 -0.45
C THR A 32 6.84 8.70 -0.70
N GLY A 33 7.15 8.32 -1.94
CA GLY A 33 8.46 7.82 -2.35
C GLY A 33 8.74 6.37 -1.90
N TYR A 34 7.75 5.68 -1.35
CA TYR A 34 7.88 4.28 -0.95
C TYR A 34 7.65 3.34 -2.14
N ARG A 35 8.34 2.21 -2.11
CA ARG A 35 8.17 1.16 -3.14
C ARG A 35 6.90 0.33 -2.92
N CYS A 36 6.49 0.18 -1.66
CA CYS A 36 5.32 -0.57 -1.27
C CYS A 36 4.68 0.02 -0.02
N VAL A 37 3.37 -0.12 0.08
CA VAL A 37 2.60 0.26 1.26
C VAL A 37 1.65 -0.88 1.64
N PRO A 38 1.43 -1.12 2.94
CA PRO A 38 0.41 -2.04 3.40
C PRO A 38 -0.99 -1.51 3.09
N VAL A 39 -1.89 -2.42 2.72
CA VAL A 39 -3.32 -2.20 2.55
C VAL A 39 -4.02 -2.72 3.80
N LEU A 40 -4.77 -1.83 4.44
CA LEU A 40 -5.61 -2.13 5.58
C LEU A 40 -7.08 -2.16 5.17
N ASP A 41 -7.87 -2.88 5.95
CA ASP A 41 -9.33 -2.82 5.89
C ASP A 41 -9.85 -1.40 6.17
N GLU A 42 -11.07 -1.08 5.75
CA GLU A 42 -11.71 0.21 5.98
C GLU A 42 -11.72 0.60 7.48
N LYS A 43 -11.82 -0.38 8.38
CA LYS A 43 -11.74 -0.16 9.83
C LYS A 43 -10.32 0.01 10.37
N LYS A 44 -9.28 -0.16 9.54
CA LYS A 44 -7.85 -0.13 9.88
C LYS A 44 -7.42 -1.17 10.94
N GLU A 45 -8.27 -2.18 11.18
CA GLU A 45 -8.03 -3.22 12.18
C GLU A 45 -7.29 -4.42 11.60
N LYS A 46 -7.52 -4.73 10.31
CA LYS A 46 -6.94 -5.88 9.62
C LYS A 46 -6.01 -5.44 8.50
N TYR A 47 -4.90 -6.14 8.41
CA TYR A 47 -3.98 -6.07 7.29
C TYR A 47 -4.46 -7.04 6.20
N LEU A 48 -4.64 -6.53 4.99
CA LEU A 48 -5.20 -7.30 3.87
C LEU A 48 -4.13 -7.69 2.85
N GLY A 49 -3.08 -6.89 2.69
CA GLY A 49 -1.98 -7.20 1.79
C GLY A 49 -0.99 -6.05 1.66
N ASN A 50 0.00 -6.21 0.78
CA ASN A 50 0.89 -5.13 0.37
C ASN A 50 0.64 -4.81 -1.08
N ILE A 51 0.67 -3.53 -1.41
CA ILE A 51 0.70 -3.08 -2.79
C ILE A 51 2.09 -2.58 -3.13
N TYR A 52 2.64 -3.06 -4.24
CA TYR A 52 3.94 -2.66 -4.75
C TYR A 52 3.76 -1.81 -6.00
N LYS A 53 4.60 -0.79 -6.14
CA LYS A 53 4.59 0.07 -7.33
C LYS A 53 4.83 -0.71 -8.62
N VAL A 54 5.67 -1.75 -8.58
CA VAL A 54 5.97 -2.57 -9.75
C VAL A 54 4.75 -3.40 -10.17
N ASP A 55 4.06 -4.04 -9.22
CA ASP A 55 2.82 -4.76 -9.49
C ASP A 55 1.76 -3.86 -10.12
N ILE A 56 1.63 -2.61 -9.66
CA ILE A 56 0.70 -1.64 -10.27
C ILE A 56 1.11 -1.27 -11.70
N LEU A 57 2.41 -1.11 -11.97
CA LEU A 57 2.90 -0.78 -13.31
C LEU A 57 2.82 -1.97 -14.28
N GLU A 58 2.98 -3.19 -13.76
CA GLU A 58 2.81 -4.43 -14.52
C GLU A 58 1.34 -4.78 -14.72
N TYR A 59 0.45 -4.25 -13.88
CA TYR A 59 -0.99 -4.40 -14.02
C TYR A 59 -1.47 -3.73 -15.31
N LYS A 60 -1.81 -4.56 -16.30
CA LYS A 60 -2.33 -4.13 -17.61
C LYS A 60 -3.84 -3.84 -17.61
N GLY A 61 -4.47 -3.77 -16.43
CA GLY A 61 -5.90 -3.51 -16.26
C GLY A 61 -6.24 -2.03 -16.13
N SER A 62 -7.46 -1.74 -15.70
CA SER A 62 -7.93 -0.37 -15.53
C SER A 62 -7.53 0.18 -14.17
N LEU A 63 -7.02 1.42 -14.13
CA LEU A 63 -6.57 2.08 -12.90
C LEU A 63 -7.70 2.41 -11.91
N GLU A 64 -8.96 2.22 -12.34
CA GLU A 64 -10.18 2.43 -11.56
C GLU A 64 -10.57 1.20 -10.71
N GLU A 65 -9.88 0.07 -10.89
CA GLU A 65 -10.17 -1.14 -10.14
C GLU A 65 -9.77 -1.02 -8.67
N SER A 66 -10.52 -1.68 -7.79
CA SER A 66 -10.22 -1.76 -6.36
C SER A 66 -8.99 -2.63 -6.15
N VAL A 67 -8.16 -2.27 -5.17
CA VAL A 67 -6.90 -2.99 -4.85
C VAL A 67 -7.15 -4.43 -4.39
N LEU A 68 -8.39 -4.77 -3.99
CA LEU A 68 -8.84 -6.13 -3.71
C LEU A 68 -9.77 -6.58 -4.83
N GLN A 69 -9.22 -7.21 -5.87
CA GLN A 69 -10.01 -8.04 -6.78
C GLN A 69 -10.52 -9.31 -6.07
#